data_AF-A0A7W1JNM7-F1
#
_entry.id   AF-A0A7W1JNM7-F1
#
_cell.length_a   1.000
_cell.length_b   1.000
_cell.length_c   1.000
_cell.angle_alpha   90.00
_cell.angle_beta   90.00
_cell.angle_gamma   90.00
#
_symmetry.space_group_name_H-M   'P 1'
#
loop_
_entity.id
_entity.type
_entity.pdbx_description
1 polymer ?
#
loop_
_entity_poly.entity_id
_entity_poly.type
_entity_poly.pdbx_seq_one_letter_code
_entity_poly.pdbx_strand_id
1 'polypeptide(L)'
;MQPVRKSRVGLYIALIAIALIVIAGIAIVVVVTNFLKSPEGQRLQSAIGKTERLEDAMPNLVQAFQRHNAEKGDFPATVEVLTAYGLTAGNLETINGEMKYTKPAKDAPPETVILDSGTMDFIQKSEVRVQVTKDLNAFKLTKSPIGKGKGSVEVKL
;
A
#
# COMPACT_ATOMS: atom_id res chain seq x y z
N MET A 1 3.16 70.89 -0.60
CA MET A 1 3.34 69.42 -0.60
C MET A 1 1.97 68.77 -0.45
N GLN A 2 1.40 68.22 -1.52
CA GLN A 2 0.16 67.44 -1.42
C GLN A 2 0.49 66.04 -0.87
N PRO A 3 -0.27 65.51 0.09
CA PRO A 3 -0.04 64.17 0.62
C PRO A 3 -0.39 63.14 -0.46
N VAL A 4 0.58 62.31 -0.83
CA VAL A 4 0.38 61.15 -1.70
C VAL A 4 -0.63 60.23 -1.02
N ARG A 5 -1.90 60.26 -1.48
CA ARG A 5 -2.91 59.29 -1.06
C ARG A 5 -2.43 57.90 -1.49
N LYS A 6 -1.85 57.13 -0.56
CA LYS A 6 -1.59 55.69 -0.76
C LYS A 6 -2.91 55.02 -1.16
N SER A 7 -2.99 54.61 -2.42
CA SER A 7 -4.18 54.02 -3.01
C SER A 7 -4.57 52.75 -2.24
N ARG A 8 -5.67 52.82 -1.49
CA ARG A 8 -6.26 51.67 -0.79
C ARG A 8 -6.74 50.58 -1.75
N VAL A 9 -6.84 50.89 -3.04
CA VAL A 9 -7.28 49.98 -4.11
C VAL A 9 -6.33 48.79 -4.26
N GLY A 10 -5.01 49.01 -4.19
CA GLY A 10 -4.03 47.90 -4.26
C GLY A 10 -4.12 46.96 -3.06
N LEU A 11 -4.46 47.49 -1.88
CA LEU A 11 -4.69 46.69 -0.67
C LEU A 11 -5.95 45.84 -0.78
N TYR A 12 -7.05 46.39 -1.33
CA TYR A 12 -8.29 45.63 -1.55
C TYR A 12 -8.10 44.51 -2.58
N ILE A 13 -7.39 44.76 -3.67
CA ILE A 13 -7.09 43.72 -4.68
C ILE A 13 -6.24 42.59 -4.07
N ALA A 14 -5.23 42.93 -3.28
CA ALA A 14 -4.40 41.94 -2.59
C ALA A 14 -5.21 41.09 -1.58
N LEU A 15 -6.09 41.73 -0.80
CA LEU A 15 -6.98 41.01 0.13
C LEU A 15 -7.96 40.08 -0.57
N ILE A 16 -8.53 40.50 -1.71
CA ILE A 16 -9.42 39.66 -2.52
C ILE A 16 -8.66 38.47 -3.10
N ALA A 17 -7.45 38.67 -3.61
CA ALA A 17 -6.62 37.58 -4.13
C ALA A 17 -6.28 36.55 -3.05
N ILE A 18 -5.90 37.00 -1.85
CA ILE A 18 -5.63 36.11 -0.71
C ILE A 18 -6.91 35.38 -0.29
N ALA A 19 -8.05 36.06 -0.21
CA ALA A 19 -9.32 35.43 0.14
C ALA A 19 -9.73 34.35 -0.87
N LEU A 20 -9.51 34.57 -2.17
CA LEU A 20 -9.78 33.57 -3.21
C LEU A 20 -8.86 32.35 -3.09
N ILE A 21 -7.58 32.53 -2.79
CA ILE A 21 -6.64 31.43 -2.56
C ILE A 21 -7.07 30.60 -1.34
N VAL A 22 -7.47 31.26 -0.25
CA VAL A 22 -7.94 30.58 0.96
C VAL A 22 -9.23 29.80 0.69
N ILE A 23 -10.19 30.38 -0.02
CA ILE A 23 -11.44 29.69 -0.40
C ILE A 23 -11.15 28.49 -1.31
N ALA A 24 -10.27 28.65 -2.30
CA ALA A 24 -9.86 27.54 -3.17
C ALA A 24 -9.17 26.43 -2.37
N GLY A 25 -8.29 26.77 -1.43
CA GLY A 25 -7.65 25.81 -0.53
C GLY A 25 -8.66 25.05 0.33
N ILE A 26 -9.62 25.74 0.94
CA ILE A 26 -10.68 25.13 1.74
C ILE A 26 -11.55 24.20 0.87
N ALA A 27 -11.91 24.62 -0.34
CA ALA A 27 -12.69 23.79 -1.26
C ALA A 27 -11.97 22.47 -1.60
N ILE A 28 -10.66 22.53 -1.87
CA ILE A 28 -9.85 21.32 -2.13
C ILE A 28 -9.85 20.40 -0.90
N VAL A 29 -9.61 20.94 0.30
CA VAL A 29 -9.64 20.16 1.54
C VAL A 29 -11.01 19.50 1.75
N VAL A 30 -12.11 20.23 1.54
CA VAL A 30 -13.47 19.68 1.68
C VAL A 30 -13.71 18.56 0.68
N VAL A 31 -13.28 18.70 -0.57
CA VAL A 31 -13.41 17.65 -1.59
C VAL A 31 -12.63 16.39 -1.20
N VAL A 32 -11.37 16.53 -0.78
CA VAL A 32 -10.55 15.40 -0.32
C VAL A 32 -11.18 14.73 0.90
N THR A 33 -11.64 15.51 1.88
CA THR A 33 -12.24 14.97 3.10
C THR A 33 -13.55 14.24 2.80
N ASN A 34 -14.38 14.77 1.91
CA ASN A 34 -15.61 14.12 1.46
C ASN A 34 -15.32 12.84 0.68
N PHE A 35 -14.29 12.84 -0.16
CA PHE A 35 -13.84 11.63 -0.85
C PHE A 35 -13.35 10.57 0.14
N LEU A 36 -12.50 10.92 1.11
CA LEU A 36 -11.99 10.00 2.13
C LEU A 36 -13.11 9.43 3.03
N LYS A 37 -14.17 10.20 3.28
CA LYS A 37 -15.37 9.73 4.01
C LYS A 37 -16.31 8.87 3.17
N SER A 38 -16.19 8.89 1.84
CA SER A 38 -17.01 8.06 0.97
C SER A 38 -16.64 6.56 1.11
N PRO A 39 -17.54 5.63 0.73
CA PRO A 39 -17.22 4.20 0.72
C PRO A 39 -15.98 3.86 -0.12
N GLU A 40 -15.76 4.60 -1.21
CA GLU A 40 -14.59 4.45 -2.08
C GLU A 40 -13.30 4.92 -1.38
N GLY A 41 -13.36 6.03 -0.66
CA GLY A 41 -12.25 6.54 0.14
C GLY A 41 -11.89 5.63 1.31
N GLN A 42 -12.87 5.03 1.98
CA GLN A 42 -12.63 4.05 3.05
C GLN A 42 -12.00 2.76 2.52
N ARG A 43 -12.47 2.25 1.38
CA ARG A 43 -11.86 1.09 0.70
C ARG A 43 -10.43 1.38 0.30
N LEU A 44 -10.18 2.54 -0.28
CA LEU A 44 -8.84 3.00 -0.63
C LEU A 44 -7.93 3.07 0.60
N GLN A 45 -8.36 3.72 1.69
CA GLN A 45 -7.57 3.81 2.92
C GLN A 45 -7.28 2.43 3.50
N SER A 46 -8.27 1.53 3.51
CA SER A 46 -8.07 0.17 4.01
C SER A 46 -7.07 -0.61 3.14
N ALA A 47 -7.18 -0.53 1.81
CA ALA A 47 -6.25 -1.21 0.92
C ALA A 47 -4.82 -0.63 1.00
N ILE A 48 -4.68 0.70 1.12
CA ILE A 48 -3.38 1.34 1.36
C ILE A 48 -2.80 0.85 2.69
N GLY A 49 -3.56 0.94 3.79
CA GLY A 49 -3.08 0.54 5.12
C GLY A 49 -2.80 -0.96 5.24
N LYS A 50 -3.49 -1.82 4.49
CA LYS A 50 -3.13 -3.24 4.36
C LYS A 50 -1.80 -3.42 3.62
N THR A 51 -1.65 -2.72 2.50
CA THR A 51 -0.44 -2.82 1.68
C THR A 51 0.79 -2.29 2.42
N GLU A 52 0.67 -1.16 3.11
CA GLU A 52 1.75 -0.57 3.91
C GLU A 52 2.20 -1.51 5.04
N ARG A 53 1.25 -2.08 5.79
CA ARG A 53 1.57 -3.08 6.82
C ARG A 53 2.26 -4.32 6.25
N LEU A 54 1.85 -4.77 5.07
CA LEU A 54 2.50 -5.89 4.38
C LEU A 54 3.91 -5.53 3.90
N GLU A 55 4.08 -4.35 3.31
CA GLU A 55 5.38 -3.82 2.85
C GLU A 55 6.37 -3.72 4.03
N ASP A 56 5.92 -3.26 5.21
CA ASP A 56 6.74 -3.20 6.42
C ASP A 56 7.10 -4.59 7.00
N ALA A 57 6.17 -5.55 6.93
CA ALA A 57 6.37 -6.91 7.43
C ALA A 57 7.27 -7.76 6.50
N MET A 58 7.29 -7.45 5.19
CA MET A 58 7.91 -8.28 4.16
C MET A 58 9.42 -8.52 4.36
N PRO A 59 10.26 -7.49 4.64
CA PRO A 59 11.70 -7.70 4.81
C PRO A 59 12.03 -8.66 5.96
N ASN A 60 11.30 -8.53 7.08
CA ASN A 60 11.46 -9.38 8.25
C ASN A 60 11.02 -10.82 7.95
N LEU A 61 9.93 -10.98 7.19
CA LEU A 61 9.43 -12.28 6.75
C LEU A 61 10.43 -12.99 5.84
N VAL A 62 10.92 -12.29 4.81
CA VAL A 62 11.94 -12.81 3.89
C VAL A 62 13.20 -13.21 4.66
N GLN A 63 13.68 -12.36 5.57
CA GLN A 63 14.85 -12.67 6.38
C GLN A 63 14.63 -13.90 7.27
N ALA A 64 13.46 -14.04 7.88
CA ALA A 64 13.13 -15.21 8.70
C ALA A 64 13.07 -16.50 7.87
N PHE A 65 12.47 -16.47 6.68
CA PHE A 65 12.49 -17.60 5.74
C PHE A 65 13.91 -17.97 5.31
N GLN A 66 14.76 -16.99 5.00
CA GLN A 66 16.15 -17.23 4.63
C GLN A 66 16.92 -17.93 5.75
N ARG A 67 16.75 -17.48 7.00
CA ARG A 67 17.39 -18.11 8.17
C ARG A 67 16.86 -19.52 8.42
N HIS A 68 15.54 -19.72 8.36
CA HIS A 68 14.94 -21.06 8.50
C HIS A 68 15.47 -22.01 7.42
N ASN A 69 15.48 -21.58 6.17
CA ASN A 69 15.95 -22.41 5.06
C ASN A 69 17.46 -22.70 5.16
N ALA A 70 18.27 -21.75 5.62
CA ALA A 70 19.69 -21.96 5.86
C ALA A 70 19.95 -23.03 6.95
N GLU A 71 19.10 -23.11 7.98
CA GLU A 71 19.25 -24.09 9.07
C GLU A 71 18.60 -25.44 8.77
N LYS A 72 17.41 -25.45 8.16
CA LYS A 72 16.59 -26.66 7.98
C LYS A 72 16.63 -27.22 6.56
N GLY A 73 17.06 -26.43 5.58
CA GLY A 73 17.06 -26.81 4.17
C GLY A 73 15.66 -27.04 3.59
N ASP A 74 14.61 -26.53 4.24
CA ASP A 74 13.22 -26.66 3.79
C ASP A 74 12.39 -25.43 4.20
N PHE A 75 11.24 -25.26 3.57
CA PHE A 75 10.24 -24.29 3.98
C PHE A 75 9.55 -24.73 5.28
N PRO A 76 9.26 -23.79 6.19
CA PRO A 76 8.56 -24.10 7.43
C PRO A 76 7.18 -24.69 7.15
N ALA A 77 6.66 -25.52 8.07
CA ALA A 77 5.31 -26.06 7.94
C ALA A 77 4.24 -24.96 8.04
N THR A 78 4.50 -23.95 8.86
CA THR A 78 3.62 -22.80 9.09
C THR A 78 4.46 -21.53 9.33
N VAL A 79 3.87 -20.35 9.19
CA VAL A 79 4.60 -19.07 9.38
C VAL A 79 4.93 -18.78 10.83
N GLU A 80 4.23 -19.40 11.80
CA GLU A 80 4.51 -19.23 13.24
C GLU A 80 5.91 -19.72 13.61
N VAL A 81 6.43 -20.73 12.89
CA VAL A 81 7.79 -21.26 13.09
C VAL A 81 8.83 -20.17 12.89
N LEU A 82 8.56 -19.18 12.03
CA LEU A 82 9.48 -18.09 11.69
C LEU A 82 9.72 -17.12 12.85
N THR A 83 8.91 -17.15 13.91
CA THR A 83 9.15 -16.33 15.11
C THR A 83 10.44 -16.70 15.82
N ALA A 84 10.81 -17.99 15.81
CA ALA A 84 12.11 -18.46 16.28
C ALA A 84 13.28 -17.95 15.42
N TYR A 85 12.99 -17.43 14.21
CA TYR A 85 13.97 -16.97 13.22
C TYR A 85 14.03 -15.44 13.10
N GLY A 86 13.36 -14.71 13.99
CA GLY A 86 13.38 -13.26 14.06
C GLY A 86 12.13 -12.56 13.50
N LEU A 87 11.09 -13.31 13.14
CA LEU A 87 9.79 -12.71 12.83
C LEU A 87 9.13 -12.20 14.12
N THR A 88 8.80 -10.90 14.17
CA THR A 88 8.14 -10.32 15.35
C THR A 88 6.67 -10.75 15.45
N ALA A 89 6.08 -10.67 16.64
CA ALA A 89 4.67 -10.98 16.85
C ALA A 89 3.73 -10.10 16.01
N GLY A 90 4.04 -8.80 15.88
CA GLY A 90 3.23 -7.88 15.04
C GLY A 90 3.32 -8.20 13.55
N ASN A 91 4.48 -8.66 13.07
CA ASN A 91 4.62 -9.12 11.69
C ASN A 91 3.84 -10.42 11.47
N LEU A 92 3.92 -11.36 12.41
CA LEU A 92 3.16 -12.60 12.33
C LEU A 92 1.64 -12.34 12.31
N GLU A 93 1.15 -11.44 13.16
CA GLU A 93 -0.27 -11.03 13.17
C GLU A 93 -0.69 -10.44 11.82
N THR A 94 0.13 -9.56 11.25
CA THR A 94 -0.12 -8.96 9.94
C THR A 94 -0.17 -10.03 8.85
N ILE A 95 0.80 -10.93 8.80
CA ILE A 95 0.88 -11.98 7.78
C ILE A 95 -0.30 -12.97 7.92
N ASN A 96 -0.65 -13.39 9.13
CA ASN A 96 -1.78 -14.29 9.34
C ASN A 96 -3.14 -13.64 9.07
N GLY A 97 -3.27 -12.33 9.33
CA GLY A 97 -4.50 -11.59 9.08
C GLY A 97 -4.71 -11.22 7.61
N GLU A 98 -3.62 -11.02 6.87
CA GLU A 98 -3.67 -10.43 5.52
C GLU A 98 -3.16 -11.37 4.42
N MET A 99 -2.49 -12.49 4.74
CA MET A 99 -1.95 -13.43 3.76
C MET A 99 -2.31 -14.88 4.06
N LYS A 100 -2.46 -15.67 2.99
CA LYS A 100 -2.58 -17.12 3.06
C LYS A 100 -1.25 -17.77 2.74
N TYR A 101 -0.66 -18.45 3.72
CA TYR A 101 0.52 -19.28 3.53
C TYR A 101 0.18 -20.64 2.94
N THR A 102 0.94 -21.07 1.95
CA THR A 102 0.94 -22.44 1.41
C THR A 102 2.37 -22.93 1.31
N LYS A 103 2.69 -23.99 2.06
CA LYS A 103 4.01 -24.61 1.96
C LYS A 103 4.23 -25.14 0.54
N PRO A 104 5.30 -24.73 -0.16
CA PRO A 104 5.58 -25.26 -1.50
C PRO A 104 6.03 -26.73 -1.42
N ALA A 105 5.75 -27.49 -2.47
CA ALA A 105 6.38 -28.80 -2.65
C ALA A 105 7.90 -28.64 -2.83
N LYS A 106 8.67 -29.68 -2.47
CA LYS A 106 10.15 -29.63 -2.55
C LYS A 106 10.65 -29.37 -3.96
N ASP A 107 10.00 -29.97 -4.95
CA ASP A 107 10.24 -29.87 -6.38
C ASP A 107 9.48 -28.71 -7.06
N ALA A 108 8.67 -27.94 -6.31
CA ALA A 108 7.93 -26.83 -6.89
C ALA A 108 8.86 -25.79 -7.55
N PRO A 109 8.48 -25.20 -8.70
CA PRO A 109 9.26 -24.17 -9.36
C PRO A 109 9.52 -22.93 -8.48
N PRO A 110 10.62 -22.18 -8.70
CA PRO A 110 10.94 -20.95 -7.95
C PRO A 110 9.82 -19.90 -7.92
N GLU A 111 9.05 -19.79 -8.99
CA GLU A 111 7.93 -18.87 -9.18
C GLU A 111 6.64 -19.31 -8.45
N THR A 112 6.66 -20.43 -7.74
CA THR A 112 5.50 -20.91 -6.99
C THR A 112 5.15 -19.93 -5.89
N VAL A 113 3.91 -19.43 -5.88
CA VAL A 113 3.39 -18.53 -4.84
C VAL A 113 3.24 -19.31 -3.53
N ILE A 114 3.91 -18.82 -2.48
CA ILE A 114 3.88 -19.38 -1.12
C ILE A 114 3.07 -18.53 -0.15
N LEU A 115 2.89 -17.24 -0.45
CA LEU A 115 2.01 -16.33 0.30
C LEU A 115 1.18 -15.51 -0.69
N ASP A 116 -0.12 -15.41 -0.46
CA ASP A 116 -1.04 -14.62 -1.29
C ASP A 116 -1.96 -13.79 -0.38
N SER A 117 -2.01 -12.47 -0.58
CA SER A 117 -2.89 -11.58 0.17
C SER A 117 -4.38 -11.69 -0.19
N GLY A 118 -4.70 -12.43 -1.25
CA GLY A 118 -5.99 -12.34 -1.93
C GLY A 118 -6.15 -11.01 -2.66
N THR A 119 -7.33 -10.84 -3.25
CA THR A 119 -7.67 -9.61 -3.99
C THR A 119 -8.13 -8.52 -3.02
N MET A 120 -7.47 -7.36 -3.09
CA MET A 120 -7.86 -6.13 -2.41
C MET A 120 -8.51 -5.18 -3.42
N ASP A 121 -9.76 -4.80 -3.16
CA ASP A 121 -10.46 -3.80 -3.97
C ASP A 121 -9.87 -2.41 -3.75
N PHE A 122 -9.51 -1.74 -4.85
CA PHE A 122 -8.95 -0.40 -4.89
C PHE A 122 -9.88 0.54 -5.70
N ILE A 123 -9.48 1.80 -5.92
CA ILE A 123 -10.33 2.81 -6.59
C ILE A 123 -10.73 2.34 -8.00
N GLN A 124 -11.96 2.67 -8.42
CA GLN A 124 -12.44 2.43 -9.79
C GLN A 124 -12.38 0.96 -10.25
N LYS A 125 -12.64 -0.01 -9.36
CA LYS A 125 -12.56 -1.46 -9.66
C LYS A 125 -11.14 -1.94 -10.02
N SER A 126 -10.11 -1.21 -9.61
CA SER A 126 -8.76 -1.76 -9.63
C SER A 126 -8.59 -2.79 -8.52
N GLU A 127 -7.85 -3.85 -8.80
CA GLU A 127 -7.57 -4.95 -7.89
C GLU A 127 -6.07 -4.93 -7.57
N VAL A 128 -5.72 -4.97 -6.28
CA VAL A 128 -4.33 -5.11 -5.84
C VAL A 128 -4.17 -6.45 -5.14
N ARG A 129 -3.05 -7.13 -5.38
CA ARG A 129 -2.67 -8.36 -4.69
C ARG A 129 -1.19 -8.33 -4.39
N VAL A 130 -0.80 -8.78 -3.20
CA VAL A 130 0.59 -9.00 -2.82
C VAL A 130 0.85 -10.51 -2.79
N GLN A 131 1.90 -10.95 -3.47
CA GLN A 131 2.31 -12.35 -3.52
C GLN A 131 3.79 -12.47 -3.16
N VAL A 132 4.14 -13.57 -2.50
CA VAL A 132 5.54 -13.97 -2.30
C VAL A 132 5.75 -15.34 -2.92
N THR A 133 6.81 -15.50 -3.68
CA THR A 133 7.18 -16.75 -4.35
C THR A 133 8.21 -17.55 -3.57
N LYS A 134 8.45 -18.80 -3.98
CA LYS A 134 9.39 -19.73 -3.34
C LYS A 134 10.84 -19.22 -3.36
N ASP A 135 11.23 -18.44 -4.36
CA ASP A 135 12.52 -17.74 -4.38
C ASP A 135 12.56 -16.49 -3.47
N LEU A 136 11.51 -16.27 -2.66
CA LEU A 136 11.33 -15.15 -1.74
C LEU A 136 11.26 -13.78 -2.43
N ASN A 137 10.94 -13.75 -3.72
CA ASN A 137 10.56 -12.51 -4.37
C ASN A 137 9.13 -12.12 -3.96
N ALA A 138 8.98 -10.86 -3.56
CA ALA A 138 7.68 -10.28 -3.23
C ALA A 138 7.22 -9.37 -4.38
N PHE A 139 5.96 -9.53 -4.77
CA PHE A 139 5.37 -8.84 -5.90
C PHE A 139 4.06 -8.20 -5.51
N LYS A 140 3.84 -6.99 -6.01
CA LYS A 140 2.56 -6.30 -6.00
C LYS A 140 1.97 -6.36 -7.41
N LEU A 141 0.87 -7.08 -7.54
CA LEU A 141 0.08 -7.18 -8.75
C LEU A 141 -1.05 -6.17 -8.70
N THR A 142 -1.04 -5.22 -9.64
CA THR A 142 -2.13 -4.24 -9.78
C THR A 142 -2.83 -4.48 -11.11
N LYS A 143 -4.14 -4.67 -11.06
CA LYS A 143 -4.99 -4.81 -12.24
C LYS A 143 -5.94 -3.63 -12.31
N SER A 144 -5.75 -2.80 -13.34
CA SER A 144 -6.58 -1.62 -13.58
C SER A 144 -7.57 -1.87 -14.72
N PRO A 145 -8.81 -1.38 -14.63
CA PRO A 145 -9.79 -1.52 -15.72
C PRO A 145 -9.59 -0.52 -16.87
N ILE A 146 -8.66 0.43 -16.76
CA ILE A 146 -8.50 1.52 -17.73
C ILE A 146 -7.64 1.07 -18.92
N GLY A 147 -8.33 0.65 -19.99
CA GLY A 147 -7.81 0.69 -21.36
C GLY A 147 -7.51 -0.68 -21.98
N LYS A 148 -8.49 -1.25 -22.73
CA LYS A 148 -8.39 -2.29 -23.79
C LYS A 148 -7.39 -3.48 -23.66
N GLY A 149 -6.79 -3.69 -22.50
CA GLY A 149 -5.93 -4.80 -22.17
C GLY A 149 -6.14 -5.10 -20.70
N LYS A 150 -6.47 -6.34 -20.38
CA LYS A 150 -6.39 -6.85 -19.00
C LYS A 150 -4.91 -6.90 -18.63
N GLY A 151 -4.29 -5.76 -18.34
CA GLY A 151 -2.90 -5.66 -17.94
C GLY A 151 -2.79 -5.80 -16.43
N SER A 152 -2.16 -6.86 -15.96
CA SER A 152 -1.63 -6.93 -14.60
C SER A 152 -0.25 -6.31 -14.63
N VAL A 153 0.00 -5.30 -13.80
CA VAL A 153 1.33 -4.73 -13.60
C VAL A 153 1.93 -5.41 -12.38
N GLU A 154 3.07 -6.06 -12.58
CA GLU A 154 3.87 -6.67 -11.51
C GLU A 154 4.96 -5.68 -11.11
N VAL A 155 5.00 -5.33 -9.82
CA VAL A 155 6.05 -4.48 -9.23
C VAL A 155 6.72 -5.28 -8.12
N LYS A 156 8.04 -5.43 -8.21
CA LYS A 156 8.84 -6.07 -7.16
C LYS A 156 8.91 -5.13 -5.93
N LEU A 157 8.61 -5.68 -4.76
CA LEU A 157 8.68 -4.97 -3.46
C LEU A 157 10.11 -4.98 -2.90
#